data_AF-A0A0D2DZJ4-F1
#
_entry.id   AF-A0A0D2DZJ4-F1
#
_cell.length_a   1.000
_cell.length_b   1.000
_cell.length_c   1.000
_cell.angle_alpha   90.00
_cell.angle_beta   90.00
_cell.angle_gamma   90.00
#
_symmetry.space_group_name_H-M   'P 1'
#
loop_
_entity.id
_entity.type
_entity.pdbx_description
1 polymer ?
#
loop_
_entity_poly.entity_id
_entity_poly.type
_entity_poly.pdbx_seq_one_letter_code
_entity_poly.pdbx_strand_id
1 'polypeptide(L)'
;MPGATSDGLHVHGGNIDVEAPDFQISSAWPPVIEVLTSIPRSSKLSKTEDDLNTEHCMLSRGDLYTAPHNHFTTSPPQCLAGPNTLLSSESRFFMHHYCSQTAPVIFPMSGDSNPLRGGLLQVAFGTPHLLYALLASGARHYARLRGFVDEFTSMSVATFTHAALKGLRLAMNDPSQMHKKETVGTALALCTSDVISGNLDTWRIHLLGIHKLLLSALEHDKEMDRDIDSTWHFLIKWFETLDMFAGISGLRTSTVRHGQYRSARRAAYIDEFVGCSLELMPLLAKIGRLARKQTKHIERVYGTDDAERENSHNGLADDIQSTEKQIYSLLDRKVRPSFAQNPLNMTLAKDMENTHQAFIYASLLHLYRRVEQLPKNHIKPAHATYQIVGALQRIRPDSVANILVLWPVFTAGCETDDPSQRRILQERMQSMAAFGMGNVNSALQAMTKYWDAGGSERWDVFLDRHGHDIVLF
;
A
#
# COMPACT_ATOMS: atom_id res chain seq x y z
N MET A 1 -28.64 71.94 -16.67
CA MET A 1 -29.23 72.82 -17.70
C MET A 1 -28.15 73.80 -18.12
N PRO A 2 -27.77 73.86 -19.42
CA PRO A 2 -28.03 72.91 -20.53
C PRO A 2 -27.24 71.58 -20.36
N GLY A 3 -27.18 70.60 -21.28
CA GLY A 3 -27.78 70.43 -22.63
C GLY A 3 -26.77 70.66 -23.78
N ALA A 4 -26.72 69.92 -24.90
CA ALA A 4 -27.39 68.70 -25.43
C ALA A 4 -26.35 67.93 -26.32
N THR A 5 -26.57 66.91 -27.17
CA THR A 5 -27.70 66.18 -27.83
C THR A 5 -27.72 64.69 -27.40
N SER A 6 -28.33 63.64 -28.00
CA SER A 6 -28.92 63.22 -29.31
C SER A 6 -27.90 62.90 -30.44
N ASP A 7 -28.05 61.82 -31.24
CA ASP A 7 -29.28 61.17 -31.76
C ASP A 7 -29.45 59.66 -31.44
N GLY A 8 -30.46 58.98 -32.06
CA GLY A 8 -30.86 57.59 -31.77
C GLY A 8 -31.76 56.94 -32.85
N LEU A 9 -32.75 56.12 -32.43
CA LEU A 9 -33.65 55.21 -33.21
C LEU A 9 -32.94 53.89 -33.66
N HIS A 10 -33.35 52.69 -33.19
CA HIS A 10 -34.52 51.84 -33.56
C HIS A 10 -34.22 50.87 -34.74
N VAL A 11 -34.72 49.62 -34.82
CA VAL A 11 -35.57 48.77 -33.94
C VAL A 11 -35.46 47.27 -34.34
N HIS A 12 -35.84 46.34 -33.45
CA HIS A 12 -35.95 44.86 -33.63
C HIS A 12 -34.63 44.12 -33.97
N GLY A 13 -34.46 42.83 -33.66
CA GLY A 13 -35.31 41.89 -32.90
C GLY A 13 -34.78 40.46 -33.07
N GLY A 14 -34.71 39.67 -32.00
CA GLY A 14 -34.17 38.30 -32.05
C GLY A 14 -33.68 37.77 -30.71
N ASN A 15 -34.59 37.30 -29.87
CA ASN A 15 -34.22 36.36 -28.80
C ASN A 15 -33.77 35.05 -29.48
N ILE A 16 -32.58 34.57 -29.12
CA ILE A 16 -32.18 33.18 -29.35
C ILE A 16 -31.95 32.59 -27.96
N ASP A 17 -33.01 32.01 -27.41
CA ASP A 17 -32.96 31.30 -26.14
C ASP A 17 -32.15 30.01 -26.33
N VAL A 18 -30.85 30.08 -26.00
CA VAL A 18 -30.00 28.89 -25.90
C VAL A 18 -30.23 28.28 -24.53
N GLU A 19 -31.13 27.30 -24.47
CA GLU A 19 -31.39 26.51 -23.26
C GLU A 19 -30.09 25.90 -22.73
N ALA A 20 -29.64 26.34 -21.56
CA ALA A 20 -28.63 25.62 -20.80
C ALA A 20 -29.28 24.32 -20.30
N PRO A 21 -28.72 23.13 -20.58
CA PRO A 21 -29.35 21.87 -20.22
C PRO A 21 -29.42 21.73 -18.70
N ASP A 22 -30.65 21.58 -18.19
CA ASP A 22 -30.98 21.45 -16.77
C ASP A 22 -30.43 20.13 -16.20
N PHE A 23 -29.15 20.13 -15.83
CA PHE A 23 -28.51 19.02 -15.13
C PHE A 23 -29.00 18.97 -13.68
N GLN A 24 -30.19 18.39 -13.50
CA GLN A 24 -30.71 18.00 -12.20
C GLN A 24 -29.65 17.18 -11.46
N ILE A 25 -29.15 17.73 -10.35
CA ILE A 25 -28.22 17.03 -9.47
C ILE A 25 -29.01 15.94 -8.74
N SER A 26 -29.07 14.75 -9.35
CA SER A 26 -29.68 13.57 -8.74
C SER A 26 -28.97 13.27 -7.41
N SER A 27 -29.73 13.38 -6.32
CA SER A 27 -29.25 13.15 -4.95
C SER A 27 -29.06 11.66 -4.61
N ALA A 28 -29.22 10.76 -5.58
CA ALA A 28 -29.07 9.32 -5.45
C ALA A 28 -27.60 8.86 -5.43
N TRP A 29 -26.82 9.30 -4.43
CA TRP A 29 -25.56 8.64 -4.08
C TRP A 29 -25.87 7.44 -3.16
N PRO A 30 -25.48 6.20 -3.51
CA PRO A 30 -25.63 5.07 -2.61
C PRO A 30 -24.78 5.29 -1.35
N PRO A 31 -25.34 5.11 -0.14
CA PRO A 31 -24.61 5.39 1.10
C PRO A 31 -23.38 4.50 1.21
N VAL A 32 -22.30 5.02 1.82
CA VAL A 32 -21.00 4.32 1.99
C VAL A 32 -21.16 2.93 2.63
N ILE A 33 -22.22 2.76 3.42
CA ILE A 33 -22.68 1.50 4.02
C ILE A 33 -22.85 0.40 2.97
N GLU A 34 -23.54 0.65 1.84
CA GLU A 34 -23.88 -0.39 0.85
C GLU A 34 -22.64 -1.01 0.20
N VAL A 35 -21.59 -0.21 -0.04
CA VAL A 35 -20.31 -0.68 -0.59
C VAL A 35 -19.56 -1.61 0.38
N LEU A 36 -19.90 -1.57 1.68
CA LEU A 36 -19.27 -2.36 2.74
C LEU A 36 -20.19 -3.46 3.32
N THR A 37 -21.46 -3.52 2.90
CA THR A 37 -22.43 -4.54 3.31
C THR A 37 -22.86 -5.49 2.19
N SER A 38 -22.70 -5.11 0.91
CA SER A 38 -23.12 -5.90 -0.26
C SER A 38 -22.22 -7.11 -0.62
N ILE A 39 -21.19 -7.41 0.18
CA ILE A 39 -20.27 -8.53 -0.08
C ILE A 39 -21.02 -9.87 0.10
N PRO A 40 -21.08 -10.76 -0.91
CA PRO A 40 -21.73 -12.05 -0.78
C PRO A 40 -20.99 -12.98 0.19
N ARG A 41 -21.74 -13.88 0.85
CA ARG A 41 -21.14 -14.92 1.68
C ARG A 41 -20.38 -15.91 0.79
N SER A 42 -19.13 -16.20 1.11
CA SER A 42 -18.35 -17.25 0.45
C SER A 42 -19.13 -18.57 0.42
N SER A 43 -19.39 -19.07 -0.78
CA SER A 43 -20.20 -20.26 -1.03
C SER A 43 -19.32 -21.45 -1.40
N LYS A 44 -19.13 -22.38 -0.45
CA LYS A 44 -18.69 -23.78 -0.62
C LYS A 44 -17.76 -24.07 -1.80
N LEU A 45 -16.46 -24.27 -1.54
CA LEU A 45 -15.63 -25.03 -2.48
C LEU A 45 -16.22 -26.43 -2.66
N SER A 46 -16.50 -26.81 -3.89
CA SER A 46 -16.67 -28.20 -4.29
C SER A 46 -15.34 -28.92 -4.24
N LYS A 47 -15.30 -30.13 -3.68
CA LYS A 47 -14.18 -31.05 -3.92
C LYS A 47 -14.16 -31.44 -5.40
N THR A 48 -12.98 -31.38 -6.00
CA THR A 48 -12.57 -32.26 -7.11
C THR A 48 -11.22 -32.82 -6.71
N GLU A 49 -11.16 -34.14 -6.53
CA GLU A 49 -9.93 -34.88 -6.28
C GLU A 49 -9.24 -35.12 -7.63
N ASP A 50 -7.94 -34.89 -7.70
CA ASP A 50 -7.02 -35.42 -8.71
C ASP A 50 -5.59 -35.30 -8.14
N ASP A 51 -5.18 -36.32 -7.38
CA ASP A 51 -3.78 -36.55 -7.04
C ASP A 51 -3.01 -36.99 -8.29
N LEU A 52 -1.77 -36.54 -8.47
CA LEU A 52 -0.69 -37.36 -9.05
C LEU A 52 0.71 -36.71 -8.90
N ASN A 53 1.59 -37.44 -8.20
CA ASN A 53 3.07 -37.42 -8.29
C ASN A 53 3.85 -36.09 -8.21
N THR A 54 4.36 -35.79 -7.00
CA THR A 54 5.74 -35.26 -6.84
C THR A 54 6.46 -35.89 -5.64
N GLU A 55 6.57 -37.22 -5.58
CA GLU A 55 7.54 -37.87 -4.67
C GLU A 55 8.98 -37.67 -5.18
N HIS A 56 9.67 -36.62 -4.72
CA HIS A 56 11.14 -36.63 -4.46
C HIS A 56 11.65 -35.28 -3.91
N CYS A 57 11.61 -35.09 -2.58
CA CYS A 57 12.65 -34.36 -1.82
C CYS A 57 12.46 -34.48 -0.29
N MET A 58 12.49 -35.69 0.27
CA MET A 58 12.59 -35.87 1.72
C MET A 58 14.06 -35.94 2.17
N LEU A 59 14.67 -34.79 2.46
CA LEU A 59 15.91 -34.71 3.24
C LEU A 59 15.81 -33.62 4.31
N SER A 60 16.03 -34.03 5.56
CA SER A 60 16.12 -33.25 6.81
C SER A 60 15.42 -31.88 6.84
N ARG A 61 14.20 -31.86 7.42
CA ARG A 61 13.51 -30.62 7.83
C ARG A 61 13.37 -30.47 9.36
N GLY A 62 14.22 -31.16 10.11
CA GLY A 62 14.56 -30.80 11.49
C GLY A 62 15.65 -29.72 11.51
N ASP A 63 15.79 -29.03 12.64
CA ASP A 63 16.93 -28.19 13.01
C ASP A 63 17.29 -27.03 12.07
N LEU A 64 16.33 -26.15 11.77
CA LEU A 64 16.61 -24.80 11.20
C LEU A 64 15.65 -23.68 11.63
N TYR A 65 14.77 -23.92 12.62
CA TYR A 65 13.87 -22.89 13.18
C TYR A 65 14.49 -22.15 14.38
N THR A 66 15.58 -21.42 14.13
CA THR A 66 16.06 -20.35 15.02
C THR A 66 15.91 -19.01 14.31
N ALA A 67 14.72 -18.41 14.43
CA ALA A 67 14.57 -16.99 14.11
C ALA A 67 15.53 -16.18 15.01
N PRO A 68 16.17 -15.10 14.51
CA PRO A 68 17.13 -14.34 15.30
C PRO A 68 16.41 -13.68 16.49
N HIS A 69 16.63 -14.24 17.69
CA HIS A 69 16.15 -13.68 18.95
C HIS A 69 16.88 -12.38 19.28
N ASN A 70 16.49 -11.29 18.63
CA ASN A 70 16.79 -9.95 19.12
C ASN A 70 16.15 -9.80 20.50
N HIS A 71 16.97 -9.89 21.55
CA HIS A 71 16.57 -9.82 22.95
C HIS A 71 16.15 -8.39 23.34
N PHE A 72 15.04 -7.91 22.80
CA PHE A 72 14.28 -6.79 23.36
C PHE A 72 13.64 -7.24 24.67
N THR A 73 14.43 -7.23 25.76
CA THR A 73 13.95 -7.47 27.12
C THR A 73 13.18 -6.24 27.63
N THR A 74 12.05 -5.94 26.99
CA THR A 74 11.07 -5.00 27.53
C THR A 74 10.39 -5.65 28.73
N SER A 75 10.67 -5.14 29.93
CA SER A 75 9.94 -5.50 31.14
C SER A 75 8.43 -5.40 30.90
N PRO A 76 7.60 -6.31 31.45
CA PRO A 76 6.15 -6.23 31.26
C PRO A 76 5.65 -4.89 31.82
N PRO A 77 4.86 -4.11 31.05
CA PRO A 77 4.31 -2.86 31.55
C PRO A 77 3.42 -3.16 32.76
N GLN A 78 3.62 -2.41 33.85
CA GLN A 78 2.85 -2.59 35.08
C GLN A 78 1.35 -2.48 34.78
N CYS A 79 0.54 -3.32 35.45
CA CYS A 79 -0.89 -3.46 35.15
C CYS A 79 -1.69 -2.17 35.32
N LEU A 80 -1.86 -1.44 34.23
CA LEU A 80 -3.04 -0.62 34.01
C LEU A 80 -4.28 -1.53 34.07
N ALA A 81 -5.36 -1.03 34.66
CA ALA A 81 -6.66 -1.70 34.63
C ALA A 81 -7.19 -1.69 33.19
N GLY A 82 -6.92 -2.77 32.45
CA GLY A 82 -7.30 -2.88 31.04
C GLY A 82 -8.82 -2.91 30.84
N PRO A 83 -9.30 -2.56 29.62
CA PRO A 83 -10.71 -2.68 29.28
C PRO A 83 -11.20 -4.12 29.44
N ASN A 84 -12.52 -4.30 29.62
CA ASN A 84 -13.16 -5.61 29.85
C ASN A 84 -12.79 -6.68 28.78
N THR A 85 -12.43 -6.24 27.58
CA THR A 85 -11.95 -7.05 26.46
C THR A 85 -10.58 -7.72 26.68
N LEU A 86 -9.74 -7.22 27.59
CA LEU A 86 -8.44 -7.79 27.97
C LEU A 86 -8.47 -8.66 29.25
N LEU A 87 -9.65 -8.93 29.82
CA LEU A 87 -9.75 -9.76 31.02
C LEU A 87 -9.35 -11.23 30.77
N SER A 88 -9.65 -11.76 29.58
CA SER A 88 -9.25 -13.13 29.20
C SER A 88 -7.73 -13.29 29.09
N SER A 89 -7.24 -14.51 29.27
CA SER A 89 -5.85 -14.89 28.97
C SER A 89 -5.56 -14.82 27.47
N GLU A 90 -6.51 -15.26 26.65
CA GLU A 90 -6.47 -15.24 25.18
C GLU A 90 -6.24 -13.83 24.61
N SER A 91 -7.04 -12.84 25.01
CA SER A 91 -6.86 -11.46 24.54
C SER A 91 -5.51 -10.88 24.97
N ARG A 92 -5.02 -11.22 26.18
CA ARG A 92 -3.69 -10.79 26.63
C ARG A 92 -2.56 -11.45 25.84
N PHE A 93 -2.69 -12.74 25.50
CA PHE A 93 -1.74 -13.45 24.64
C PHE A 93 -1.64 -12.80 23.25
N PHE A 94 -2.78 -12.60 22.56
CA PHE A 94 -2.76 -12.01 21.22
C PHE A 94 -2.42 -10.52 21.21
N MET A 95 -2.71 -9.77 22.28
CA MET A 95 -2.24 -8.38 22.43
C MET A 95 -0.72 -8.32 22.65
N HIS A 96 -0.16 -9.24 23.44
CA HIS A 96 1.29 -9.37 23.60
C HIS A 96 1.96 -9.74 22.25
N HIS A 97 1.43 -10.71 21.50
CA HIS A 97 1.92 -11.05 20.16
C HIS A 97 1.79 -9.85 19.19
N TYR A 98 0.69 -9.09 19.26
CA TYR A 98 0.54 -7.89 18.45
C TYR A 98 1.65 -6.86 18.73
N CYS A 99 1.92 -6.56 20.00
CA CYS A 99 2.91 -5.55 20.37
C CYS A 99 4.37 -5.98 20.15
N SER A 100 4.67 -7.27 20.34
CA SER A 100 6.03 -7.81 20.27
C SER A 100 6.44 -8.35 18.88
N GLN A 101 5.48 -8.81 18.06
CA GLN A 101 5.75 -9.43 16.76
C GLN A 101 5.04 -8.71 15.60
N THR A 102 3.75 -8.38 15.73
CA THR A 102 2.95 -7.89 14.59
C THR A 102 3.17 -6.41 14.26
N ALA A 103 3.08 -5.52 15.24
CA ALA A 103 3.31 -4.09 15.01
C ALA A 103 4.74 -3.78 14.49
N PRO A 104 5.81 -4.47 14.95
CA PRO A 104 7.13 -4.36 14.35
C PRO A 104 7.19 -4.72 12.86
N VAL A 105 6.55 -5.81 12.39
CA VAL A 105 6.62 -6.17 10.96
C VAL A 105 5.82 -5.23 10.05
N ILE A 106 4.79 -4.55 10.57
CA ILE A 106 4.02 -3.57 9.78
C ILE A 106 4.84 -2.27 9.55
N PHE A 107 5.59 -1.79 10.55
CA PHE A 107 6.41 -0.58 10.45
C PHE A 107 7.82 -0.80 11.04
N PRO A 108 8.70 -1.55 10.34
CA PRO A 108 9.95 -2.08 10.90
C PRO A 108 10.98 -1.04 11.30
N MET A 109 11.11 0.04 10.52
CA MET A 109 12.16 1.06 10.74
C MET A 109 11.76 2.09 11.81
N SER A 110 10.53 2.05 12.33
CA SER A 110 10.02 3.02 13.30
C SER A 110 10.43 2.77 14.75
N GLY A 111 11.01 1.60 15.06
CA GLY A 111 11.54 1.27 16.39
C GLY A 111 10.53 1.49 17.53
N ASP A 112 10.98 2.09 18.63
CA ASP A 112 10.12 2.40 19.78
C ASP A 112 9.12 3.55 19.51
N SER A 113 9.37 4.35 18.48
CA SER A 113 8.45 5.38 17.97
C SER A 113 7.34 4.81 17.06
N ASN A 114 7.20 3.49 16.96
CA ASN A 114 6.17 2.84 16.15
C ASN A 114 4.74 3.21 16.66
N PRO A 115 3.92 3.92 15.86
CA PRO A 115 2.65 4.50 16.30
C PRO A 115 1.56 3.48 16.61
N LEU A 116 1.69 2.23 16.09
CA LEU A 116 0.82 1.11 16.45
C LEU A 116 1.03 0.63 17.88
N ARG A 117 2.21 0.87 18.46
CA ARG A 117 2.58 0.53 19.84
C ARG A 117 2.46 1.73 20.79
N GLY A 118 2.63 2.93 20.26
CA GLY A 118 2.38 4.21 20.94
C GLY A 118 0.90 4.62 20.92
N GLY A 119 0.61 5.78 20.34
CA GLY A 119 -0.69 6.46 20.45
C GLY A 119 -1.91 5.61 20.05
N LEU A 120 -1.84 4.82 18.98
CA LEU A 120 -3.00 4.02 18.53
C LEU A 120 -3.38 2.94 19.54
N LEU A 121 -2.40 2.34 20.24
CA LEU A 121 -2.66 1.31 21.25
C LEU A 121 -3.35 1.89 22.49
N GLN A 122 -2.97 3.10 22.90
CA GLN A 122 -3.64 3.81 24.00
C GLN A 122 -5.10 4.14 23.65
N VAL A 123 -5.34 4.63 22.43
CA VAL A 123 -6.69 4.85 21.89
C VAL A 123 -7.48 3.54 21.79
N ALA A 124 -6.83 2.43 21.42
CA ALA A 124 -7.46 1.10 21.36
C ALA A 124 -7.99 0.63 22.72
N PHE A 125 -7.33 0.94 23.84
CA PHE A 125 -7.83 0.54 25.17
C PHE A 125 -9.18 1.20 25.53
N GLY A 126 -9.46 2.41 25.03
CA GLY A 126 -10.79 3.03 25.14
C GLY A 126 -11.81 2.53 24.11
N THR A 127 -11.38 1.77 23.10
CA THR A 127 -12.11 1.58 21.83
C THR A 127 -12.22 0.10 21.46
N PRO A 128 -13.30 -0.60 21.88
CA PRO A 128 -13.41 -2.05 21.71
C PRO A 128 -13.24 -2.55 20.26
N HIS A 129 -13.79 -1.84 19.26
CA HIS A 129 -13.68 -2.26 17.86
C HIS A 129 -12.26 -2.14 17.30
N LEU A 130 -11.52 -1.09 17.68
CA LEU A 130 -10.11 -0.93 17.33
C LEU A 130 -9.27 -2.01 17.99
N LEU A 131 -9.46 -2.24 19.31
CA LEU A 131 -8.74 -3.27 20.04
C LEU A 131 -8.95 -4.67 19.45
N TYR A 132 -10.19 -5.01 19.11
CA TYR A 132 -10.50 -6.28 18.44
C TYR A 132 -9.87 -6.37 17.04
N ALA A 133 -9.72 -5.27 16.31
CA ALA A 133 -8.96 -5.28 15.05
C ALA A 133 -7.45 -5.53 15.29
N LEU A 134 -6.85 -4.95 16.34
CA LEU A 134 -5.45 -5.22 16.69
C LEU A 134 -5.24 -6.69 17.12
N LEU A 135 -6.16 -7.22 17.95
CA LEU A 135 -6.18 -8.64 18.34
C LEU A 135 -6.33 -9.57 17.12
N ALA A 136 -7.22 -9.23 16.18
CA ALA A 136 -7.45 -9.98 14.95
C ALA A 136 -6.24 -9.99 14.00
N SER A 137 -5.47 -8.89 13.96
CA SER A 137 -4.17 -8.81 13.28
C SER A 137 -3.10 -9.64 13.99
N GLY A 138 -3.05 -9.58 15.33
CA GLY A 138 -2.15 -10.39 16.16
C GLY A 138 -2.35 -11.90 15.94
N ALA A 139 -3.60 -12.36 16.00
CA ALA A 139 -3.94 -13.77 15.83
C ALA A 139 -3.67 -14.30 14.42
N ARG A 140 -3.94 -13.50 13.36
CA ARG A 140 -3.53 -13.83 11.97
C ARG A 140 -2.02 -13.97 11.85
N HIS A 141 -1.27 -12.99 12.34
CA HIS A 141 0.18 -13.00 12.24
C HIS A 141 0.81 -14.18 12.99
N TYR A 142 0.28 -14.52 14.18
CA TYR A 142 0.66 -15.72 14.91
C TYR A 142 0.41 -16.99 14.09
N ALA A 143 -0.77 -17.15 13.49
CA ALA A 143 -1.11 -18.28 12.62
C ALA A 143 -0.17 -18.39 11.40
N ARG A 144 0.22 -17.26 10.80
CA ARG A 144 1.19 -17.22 9.69
C ARG A 144 2.58 -17.69 10.12
N LEU A 145 3.11 -17.17 11.23
CA LEU A 145 4.42 -17.55 11.78
C LEU A 145 4.47 -19.03 12.22
N ARG A 146 3.34 -19.60 12.64
CA ARG A 146 3.21 -21.02 13.01
C ARG A 146 3.22 -21.96 11.80
N GLY A 147 2.93 -21.47 10.59
CA GLY A 147 2.79 -22.29 9.38
C GLY A 147 1.54 -23.17 9.32
N PHE A 148 0.76 -23.24 10.40
CA PHE A 148 -0.52 -23.95 10.50
C PHE A 148 -1.49 -23.18 11.41
N VAL A 149 -2.78 -23.45 11.27
CA VAL A 149 -3.85 -22.85 12.10
C VAL A 149 -4.51 -23.94 12.92
N ASP A 150 -4.37 -23.88 14.25
CA ASP A 150 -5.14 -24.72 15.17
C ASP A 150 -6.55 -24.16 15.39
N GLU A 151 -7.47 -25.01 15.88
CA GLU A 151 -8.88 -24.65 16.08
C GLU A 151 -9.04 -23.44 17.02
N PHE A 152 -8.23 -23.37 18.08
CA PHE A 152 -8.16 -22.23 18.99
C PHE A 152 -7.84 -20.93 18.24
N THR A 153 -6.71 -20.88 17.52
CA THR A 153 -6.28 -19.68 16.79
C THR A 153 -7.29 -19.29 15.70
N SER A 154 -7.91 -20.28 15.03
CA SER A 154 -8.98 -20.07 14.06
C SER A 154 -10.21 -19.41 14.71
N MET A 155 -10.64 -19.90 15.88
CA MET A 155 -11.75 -19.35 16.65
C MET A 155 -11.46 -17.93 17.16
N SER A 156 -10.23 -17.66 17.63
CA SER A 156 -9.77 -16.33 18.03
C SER A 156 -9.83 -15.34 16.86
N VAL A 157 -9.27 -15.72 15.70
CA VAL A 157 -9.31 -14.92 14.47
C VAL A 157 -10.74 -14.58 14.07
N ALA A 158 -11.63 -15.57 14.05
CA ALA A 158 -13.04 -15.39 13.71
C ALA A 158 -13.77 -14.48 14.72
N THR A 159 -13.59 -14.72 16.02
CA THR A 159 -14.23 -13.97 17.11
C THR A 159 -13.80 -12.51 17.11
N PHE A 160 -12.50 -12.23 17.06
CA PHE A 160 -11.98 -10.87 17.07
C PHE A 160 -12.35 -10.11 15.79
N THR A 161 -12.26 -10.73 14.61
CA THR A 161 -12.72 -10.08 13.37
C THR A 161 -14.22 -9.82 13.38
N HIS A 162 -15.05 -10.73 13.88
CA HIS A 162 -16.49 -10.49 14.00
C HIS A 162 -16.79 -9.31 14.95
N ALA A 163 -16.14 -9.27 16.12
CA ALA A 163 -16.33 -8.21 17.09
C ALA A 163 -15.86 -6.84 16.56
N ALA A 164 -14.70 -6.79 15.88
CA ALA A 164 -14.19 -5.60 15.22
C ALA A 164 -15.13 -5.09 14.12
N LEU A 165 -15.56 -5.95 13.19
CA LEU A 165 -16.48 -5.58 12.12
C LEU A 165 -17.86 -5.16 12.62
N LYS A 166 -18.37 -5.83 13.66
CA LYS A 166 -19.65 -5.47 14.30
C LYS A 166 -19.56 -4.07 14.92
N GLY A 167 -18.52 -3.80 15.70
CA GLY A 167 -18.34 -2.50 16.34
C GLY A 167 -18.01 -1.37 15.35
N LEU A 168 -17.22 -1.65 14.31
CA LEU A 168 -16.97 -0.69 13.22
C LEU A 168 -18.25 -0.31 12.49
N ARG A 169 -19.12 -1.29 12.17
CA ARG A 169 -20.43 -1.03 11.55
C ARG A 169 -21.35 -0.19 12.43
N LEU A 170 -21.32 -0.39 13.75
CA LEU A 170 -22.06 0.46 14.69
C LEU A 170 -21.49 1.89 14.72
N ALA A 171 -20.16 2.05 14.82
CA ALA A 171 -19.50 3.36 14.80
C ALA A 171 -19.70 4.11 13.47
N MET A 172 -19.74 3.42 12.32
CA MET A 172 -20.04 4.02 11.02
C MET A 172 -21.53 4.39 10.83
N ASN A 173 -22.44 3.82 11.62
CA ASN A 173 -23.86 4.15 11.60
C ASN A 173 -24.23 5.26 12.61
N ASP A 174 -23.31 5.65 13.49
CA ASP A 174 -23.48 6.72 14.47
C ASP A 174 -22.70 7.98 14.01
N PRO A 175 -23.39 9.09 13.65
CA PRO A 175 -22.73 10.33 13.24
C PRO A 175 -21.74 10.90 14.26
N SER A 176 -21.90 10.58 15.56
CA SER A 176 -20.97 11.02 16.62
C SER A 176 -19.69 10.18 16.72
N GLN A 177 -19.63 9.02 16.04
CA GLN A 177 -18.47 8.11 16.03
C GLN A 177 -17.85 7.94 14.64
N MET A 178 -18.61 8.15 13.55
CA MET A 178 -18.16 7.89 12.17
C MET A 178 -16.81 8.54 11.85
N HIS A 179 -16.65 9.83 12.16
CA HIS A 179 -15.46 10.62 11.81
C HIS A 179 -14.31 10.52 12.82
N LYS A 180 -14.41 9.64 13.82
CA LYS A 180 -13.36 9.48 14.85
C LYS A 180 -12.11 8.75 14.34
N LYS A 181 -10.96 9.10 14.92
CA LYS A 181 -9.64 8.49 14.67
C LYS A 181 -9.69 6.98 14.91
N GLU A 182 -10.40 6.62 15.97
CA GLU A 182 -10.83 5.30 16.40
C GLU A 182 -11.44 4.47 15.26
N THR A 183 -12.41 5.05 14.54
CA THR A 183 -13.19 4.40 13.48
C THR A 183 -12.35 4.21 12.23
N VAL A 184 -11.62 5.26 11.81
CA VAL A 184 -10.68 5.21 10.68
C VAL A 184 -9.54 4.22 10.93
N GLY A 185 -8.94 4.26 12.12
CA GLY A 185 -7.87 3.35 12.55
C GLY A 185 -8.32 1.89 12.63
N THR A 186 -9.59 1.63 12.97
CA THR A 186 -10.17 0.27 12.97
C THR A 186 -10.26 -0.28 11.55
N ALA A 187 -10.73 0.54 10.60
CA ALA A 187 -10.81 0.14 9.19
C ALA A 187 -9.40 -0.11 8.60
N LEU A 188 -8.43 0.77 8.87
CA LEU A 188 -7.02 0.60 8.47
C LEU A 188 -6.38 -0.66 9.07
N ALA A 189 -6.62 -0.94 10.36
CA ALA A 189 -6.13 -2.14 11.03
C ALA A 189 -6.70 -3.42 10.40
N LEU A 190 -8.01 -3.45 10.08
CA LEU A 190 -8.64 -4.59 9.42
C LEU A 190 -8.11 -4.82 8.00
N CYS A 191 -8.02 -3.76 7.18
CA CYS A 191 -7.47 -3.84 5.82
C CYS A 191 -5.99 -4.29 5.83
N THR A 192 -5.20 -3.83 6.80
CA THR A 192 -3.81 -4.31 6.97
C THR A 192 -3.78 -5.76 7.45
N SER A 193 -4.75 -6.20 8.27
CA SER A 193 -4.89 -7.61 8.66
C SER A 193 -5.18 -8.53 7.47
N ASP A 194 -5.92 -8.05 6.46
CA ASP A 194 -6.17 -8.79 5.23
C ASP A 194 -4.84 -9.01 4.47
N VAL A 195 -4.04 -7.95 4.29
CA VAL A 195 -2.70 -8.00 3.67
C VAL A 195 -1.76 -8.96 4.44
N ILE A 196 -1.72 -8.89 5.78
CA ILE A 196 -0.94 -9.80 6.63
C ILE A 196 -1.37 -11.27 6.44
N SER A 197 -2.67 -11.53 6.29
CA SER A 197 -3.17 -12.89 6.02
C SER A 197 -2.90 -13.38 4.59
N GLY A 198 -2.63 -12.48 3.65
CA GLY A 198 -2.56 -12.78 2.22
C GLY A 198 -3.92 -12.88 1.53
N ASN A 199 -5.01 -12.44 2.18
CA ASN A 199 -6.33 -12.36 1.57
C ASN A 199 -6.44 -11.08 0.74
N LEU A 200 -6.44 -11.23 -0.59
CA LEU A 200 -6.38 -10.12 -1.54
C LEU A 200 -7.68 -9.97 -2.37
N ASP A 201 -8.76 -10.64 -1.98
CA ASP A 201 -10.02 -10.61 -2.75
C ASP A 201 -10.78 -9.29 -2.57
N THR A 202 -10.81 -8.75 -1.34
CA THR A 202 -11.60 -7.55 -0.99
C THR A 202 -10.78 -6.35 -0.54
N TRP A 203 -9.46 -6.48 -0.39
CA TRP A 203 -8.61 -5.44 0.23
C TRP A 203 -8.70 -4.07 -0.47
N ARG A 204 -8.79 -4.01 -1.80
CA ARG A 204 -8.98 -2.74 -2.54
C ARG A 204 -10.36 -2.11 -2.32
N ILE A 205 -11.39 -2.92 -2.06
CA ILE A 205 -12.73 -2.44 -1.70
C ILE A 205 -12.68 -1.83 -0.30
N HIS A 206 -12.00 -2.50 0.64
CA HIS A 206 -11.75 -1.98 1.99
C HIS A 206 -10.96 -0.66 1.94
N LEU A 207 -9.89 -0.59 1.15
CA LEU A 207 -9.06 0.61 0.95
C LEU A 207 -9.85 1.79 0.34
N LEU A 208 -10.72 1.53 -0.65
CA LEU A 208 -11.61 2.55 -1.21
C LEU A 208 -12.66 3.02 -0.19
N GLY A 209 -13.15 2.13 0.68
CA GLY A 209 -14.02 2.47 1.80
C GLY A 209 -13.32 3.36 2.82
N ILE A 210 -12.07 3.03 3.18
CA ILE A 210 -11.20 3.82 4.06
C ILE A 210 -10.96 5.21 3.47
N HIS A 211 -10.68 5.32 2.17
CA HIS A 211 -10.48 6.62 1.52
C HIS A 211 -11.73 7.52 1.65
N LYS A 212 -12.92 6.98 1.38
CA LYS A 212 -14.19 7.72 1.52
C LYS A 212 -14.44 8.16 2.97
N LEU A 213 -14.19 7.27 3.94
CA LEU A 213 -14.35 7.55 5.36
C LEU A 213 -13.36 8.63 5.85
N LEU A 214 -12.09 8.53 5.43
CA LEU A 214 -11.04 9.49 5.76
C LEU A 214 -11.34 10.86 5.16
N LEU A 215 -11.71 10.96 3.87
CA LEU A 215 -12.12 12.23 3.26
C LEU A 215 -13.29 12.87 4.02
N SER A 216 -14.33 12.09 4.34
CA SER A 216 -15.49 12.60 5.08
C SER A 216 -15.11 13.14 6.46
N ALA A 217 -14.17 12.48 7.17
CA ALA A 217 -13.65 12.98 8.43
C ALA A 217 -12.80 14.26 8.27
N LEU A 218 -11.97 14.33 7.21
CA LEU A 218 -11.16 15.50 6.86
C LEU A 218 -11.98 16.71 6.38
N GLU A 219 -13.21 16.51 5.90
CA GLU A 219 -14.14 17.56 5.48
C GLU A 219 -15.09 18.02 6.60
N HIS A 220 -15.36 17.14 7.58
CA HIS A 220 -16.21 17.44 8.74
C HIS A 220 -15.52 18.39 9.73
N ASP A 221 -14.28 18.07 10.13
CA ASP A 221 -13.48 18.91 11.02
C ASP A 221 -12.71 19.97 10.22
N LYS A 222 -13.35 21.13 10.07
CA LYS A 222 -12.83 22.30 9.36
C LYS A 222 -11.73 23.07 10.11
N GLU A 223 -11.48 22.76 11.38
CA GLU A 223 -10.44 23.42 12.18
C GLU A 223 -9.10 22.69 12.10
N MET A 224 -9.13 21.37 11.84
CA MET A 224 -7.98 20.49 11.68
C MET A 224 -6.93 20.98 10.67
N ASP A 225 -7.27 21.82 9.68
CA ASP A 225 -6.28 22.37 8.74
C ASP A 225 -5.26 23.31 9.41
N ARG A 226 -5.51 23.76 10.66
CA ARG A 226 -4.58 24.59 11.44
C ARG A 226 -3.65 23.81 12.39
N ASP A 227 -4.11 22.70 12.96
CA ASP A 227 -3.25 21.80 13.76
C ASP A 227 -3.77 20.35 13.71
N ILE A 228 -3.30 19.58 12.72
CA ILE A 228 -3.64 18.16 12.58
C ILE A 228 -2.96 17.37 13.72
N ASP A 229 -3.71 16.65 14.55
CA ASP A 229 -3.13 15.77 15.57
C ASP A 229 -2.11 14.78 14.96
N SER A 230 -1.02 14.53 15.69
CA SER A 230 -0.09 13.41 15.50
C SER A 230 -0.76 12.08 15.10
N THR A 231 -1.89 11.72 15.73
CA THR A 231 -2.67 10.52 15.39
C THR A 231 -3.26 10.61 13.99
N TRP A 232 -3.85 11.75 13.63
CA TRP A 232 -4.42 11.97 12.30
C TRP A 232 -3.33 11.97 11.23
N HIS A 233 -2.18 12.63 11.46
CA HIS A 233 -1.01 12.55 10.58
C HIS A 233 -0.59 11.11 10.29
N PHE A 234 -0.51 10.27 11.34
CA PHE A 234 -0.20 8.85 11.19
C PHE A 234 -1.29 8.10 10.40
N LEU A 235 -2.59 8.27 10.72
CA LEU A 235 -3.68 7.58 10.03
C LEU A 235 -3.74 7.95 8.53
N ILE A 236 -3.57 9.24 8.21
CA ILE A 236 -3.44 9.72 6.83
C ILE A 236 -2.25 9.04 6.15
N LYS A 237 -1.07 9.07 6.76
CA LYS A 237 0.15 8.50 6.19
C LYS A 237 0.09 6.98 6.00
N TRP A 238 -0.54 6.24 6.92
CA TRP A 238 -0.78 4.80 6.79
C TRP A 238 -1.68 4.51 5.59
N PHE A 239 -2.80 5.23 5.46
CA PHE A 239 -3.67 5.14 4.29
C PHE A 239 -2.92 5.48 2.98
N GLU A 240 -2.21 6.61 2.93
CA GLU A 240 -1.47 7.07 1.74
C GLU A 240 -0.36 6.10 1.33
N THR A 241 0.25 5.40 2.30
CA THR A 241 1.22 4.32 2.03
C THR A 241 0.55 3.13 1.37
N LEU A 242 -0.55 2.61 1.94
CA LEU A 242 -1.31 1.50 1.35
C LEU A 242 -1.85 1.86 -0.05
N ASP A 243 -2.29 3.11 -0.26
CA ASP A 243 -2.77 3.61 -1.55
C ASP A 243 -1.65 3.69 -2.61
N MET A 244 -0.46 4.16 -2.23
CA MET A 244 0.72 4.13 -3.10
C MET A 244 1.01 2.70 -3.58
N PHE A 245 1.09 1.74 -2.66
CA PHE A 245 1.34 0.34 -3.02
C PHE A 245 0.20 -0.27 -3.84
N ALA A 246 -1.06 0.10 -3.58
CA ALA A 246 -2.21 -0.30 -4.38
C ALA A 246 -2.17 0.23 -5.82
N GLY A 247 -1.61 1.43 -6.03
CA GLY A 247 -1.48 2.07 -7.34
C GLY A 247 -0.29 1.60 -8.19
N ILE A 248 0.69 0.92 -7.58
CA ILE A 248 1.85 0.34 -8.30
C ILE A 248 1.73 -1.18 -8.51
N SER A 249 0.97 -1.88 -7.66
CA SER A 249 0.73 -3.33 -7.72
C SER A 249 -0.28 -3.72 -8.83
N GLY A 250 0.12 -3.61 -10.09
CA GLY A 250 -0.68 -3.99 -11.27
C GLY A 250 -1.23 -2.79 -12.08
N LEU A 251 -2.19 -3.05 -12.99
CA LEU A 251 -2.79 -2.04 -13.89
C LEU A 251 -3.78 -1.07 -13.21
N ARG A 252 -4.28 -1.45 -12.02
CA ARG A 252 -5.31 -0.71 -11.26
C ARG A 252 -4.80 0.64 -10.74
N THR A 253 -5.72 1.57 -10.47
CA THR A 253 -5.36 2.93 -10.00
C THR A 253 -5.25 3.00 -8.48
N SER A 254 -4.31 3.82 -7.98
CA SER A 254 -4.41 4.39 -6.63
C SER A 254 -5.72 5.18 -6.51
N THR A 255 -6.30 5.24 -5.31
CA THR A 255 -7.56 5.93 -5.06
C THR A 255 -7.36 7.43 -4.80
N VAL A 256 -6.19 7.87 -4.32
CA VAL A 256 -5.84 9.28 -4.10
C VAL A 256 -5.77 10.03 -5.44
N ARG A 257 -6.72 10.96 -5.63
CA ARG A 257 -6.86 11.73 -6.88
C ARG A 257 -5.56 12.45 -7.24
N HIS A 258 -5.07 12.19 -8.46
CA HIS A 258 -3.86 12.77 -9.05
C HIS A 258 -2.55 12.63 -8.22
N GLY A 259 -2.53 11.80 -7.18
CA GLY A 259 -1.39 11.69 -6.28
C GLY A 259 -1.20 12.91 -5.37
N GLN A 260 -2.29 13.58 -4.97
CA GLN A 260 -2.28 14.75 -4.08
C GLN A 260 -1.99 14.41 -2.60
N TYR A 261 -1.04 13.50 -2.36
CA TYR A 261 -0.69 13.00 -1.02
C TYR A 261 -0.29 14.14 -0.08
N ARG A 262 -0.93 14.22 1.09
CA ARG A 262 -0.66 15.22 2.12
C ARG A 262 0.71 14.98 2.77
N SER A 263 1.08 13.72 3.03
CA SER A 263 2.33 13.37 3.72
C SER A 263 3.58 13.76 2.92
N ALA A 264 3.51 13.68 1.57
CA ALA A 264 4.60 14.06 0.68
C ALA A 264 4.98 15.55 0.79
N ARG A 265 4.05 16.44 1.17
CA ARG A 265 4.28 17.90 1.23
C ARG A 265 5.29 18.36 2.29
N ARG A 266 5.68 17.49 3.21
CA ARG A 266 6.61 17.79 4.32
C ARG A 266 7.85 16.87 4.34
N ALA A 267 8.09 16.12 3.27
CA ALA A 267 9.22 15.20 3.18
C ALA A 267 10.49 15.91 2.69
N ALA A 268 11.60 15.65 3.38
CA ALA A 268 12.95 16.10 3.04
C ALA A 268 14.03 15.02 3.29
N TYR A 269 13.60 13.87 3.81
CA TYR A 269 14.43 12.76 4.29
C TYR A 269 13.81 11.43 3.83
N ILE A 270 14.60 10.36 3.87
CA ILE A 270 14.07 9.00 3.78
C ILE A 270 13.18 8.76 5.01
N ASP A 271 11.99 8.19 4.82
CA ASP A 271 10.97 8.08 5.85
C ASP A 271 10.91 6.68 6.49
N GLU A 272 10.89 6.65 7.83
CA GLU A 272 10.99 5.46 8.71
C GLU A 272 9.76 4.54 8.68
N PHE A 273 8.80 4.82 7.79
CA PHE A 273 7.54 4.08 7.64
C PHE A 273 7.48 3.33 6.31
N VAL A 274 8.05 3.92 5.25
CA VAL A 274 7.99 3.43 3.86
C VAL A 274 9.37 2.95 3.39
N GLY A 275 10.46 3.43 3.99
CA GLY A 275 11.83 3.11 3.58
C GLY A 275 12.35 3.94 2.41
N CYS A 276 11.56 4.87 1.88
CA CYS A 276 11.93 5.82 0.84
C CYS A 276 11.51 7.26 1.23
N SER A 277 11.92 8.29 0.48
CA SER A 277 11.28 9.61 0.63
C SER A 277 9.82 9.58 0.17
N LEU A 278 8.91 10.22 0.92
CA LEU A 278 7.50 10.34 0.55
C LEU A 278 7.27 11.23 -0.68
N GLU A 279 8.29 12.01 -1.11
CA GLU A 279 8.29 12.72 -2.40
C GLU A 279 8.14 11.78 -3.60
N LEU A 280 8.44 10.49 -3.42
CA LEU A 280 8.27 9.45 -4.44
C LEU A 280 6.78 9.09 -4.67
N MET A 281 5.90 9.29 -3.67
CA MET A 281 4.46 9.00 -3.77
C MET A 281 3.78 9.74 -4.94
N PRO A 282 3.85 11.08 -5.08
CA PRO A 282 3.27 11.79 -6.22
C PRO A 282 3.93 11.43 -7.56
N LEU A 283 5.22 11.08 -7.57
CA LEU A 283 5.94 10.65 -8.78
C LEU A 283 5.47 9.28 -9.27
N LEU A 284 5.28 8.30 -8.38
CA LEU A 284 4.68 7.00 -8.70
C LEU A 284 3.24 7.15 -9.20
N ALA A 285 2.44 8.02 -8.56
CA ALA A 285 1.10 8.35 -9.05
C ALA A 285 1.14 9.10 -10.40
N LYS A 286 2.21 9.83 -10.72
CA LYS A 286 2.44 10.42 -12.05
C LYS A 286 2.77 9.34 -13.07
N ILE A 287 3.73 8.44 -12.80
CA ILE A 287 4.06 7.28 -13.65
C ILE A 287 2.79 6.49 -14.01
N GLY A 288 1.94 6.18 -13.03
CA GLY A 288 0.66 5.50 -13.28
C GLY A 288 -0.28 6.26 -14.22
N ARG A 289 -0.31 7.60 -14.17
CA ARG A 289 -1.07 8.41 -15.15
C ARG A 289 -0.44 8.36 -16.54
N LEU A 290 0.88 8.48 -16.64
CA LEU A 290 1.59 8.46 -17.92
C LEU A 290 1.48 7.09 -18.61
N ALA A 291 1.56 5.99 -17.85
CA ALA A 291 1.34 4.64 -18.39
C ALA A 291 -0.05 4.51 -19.03
N ARG A 292 -1.10 5.03 -18.37
CA ARG A 292 -2.47 5.06 -18.92
C ARG A 292 -2.65 6.04 -20.09
N LYS A 293 -1.89 7.15 -20.16
CA LYS A 293 -1.82 7.97 -21.38
C LYS A 293 -1.24 7.13 -22.53
N GLN A 294 -0.10 6.46 -22.31
CA GLN A 294 0.60 5.69 -23.34
C GLN A 294 -0.23 4.51 -23.86
N THR A 295 -0.88 3.73 -22.99
CA THR A 295 -1.77 2.64 -23.43
C THR A 295 -2.85 3.17 -24.37
N LYS A 296 -3.54 4.26 -23.99
CA LYS A 296 -4.56 4.90 -24.82
C LYS A 296 -4.02 5.52 -26.11
N HIS A 297 -2.78 5.99 -26.11
CA HIS A 297 -2.12 6.46 -27.32
C HIS A 297 -1.87 5.31 -28.30
N ILE A 298 -1.34 4.18 -27.83
CA ILE A 298 -1.09 2.99 -28.66
C ILE A 298 -2.40 2.40 -29.20
N GLU A 299 -3.45 2.30 -28.37
CA GLU A 299 -4.80 1.92 -28.80
C GLU A 299 -5.32 2.81 -29.94
N ARG A 300 -5.03 4.12 -29.90
CA ARG A 300 -5.41 5.09 -30.94
C ARG A 300 -4.51 5.10 -32.17
N VAL A 301 -3.25 4.65 -32.09
CA VAL A 301 -2.34 4.59 -33.25
C VAL A 301 -2.83 3.57 -34.30
N TYR A 302 -3.58 2.55 -33.87
CA TYR A 302 -4.30 1.63 -34.78
C TYR A 302 -5.61 2.23 -35.35
N GLY A 303 -5.98 3.45 -34.94
CA GLY A 303 -7.04 4.28 -35.53
C GLY A 303 -6.47 5.37 -36.43
N THR A 304 -7.24 5.77 -37.45
CA THR A 304 -6.80 6.71 -38.49
C THR A 304 -7.02 8.17 -38.11
N ASP A 305 -6.03 8.82 -37.51
CA ASP A 305 -5.91 10.29 -37.57
C ASP A 305 -4.48 10.75 -37.26
N ASP A 306 -3.91 11.63 -38.09
CA ASP A 306 -2.49 12.01 -38.03
C ASP A 306 -2.21 13.32 -37.28
N ALA A 307 -3.10 14.31 -37.37
CA ALA A 307 -2.83 15.66 -36.88
C ALA A 307 -2.78 15.78 -35.33
N GLU A 308 -3.47 14.91 -34.59
CA GLU A 308 -3.37 14.88 -33.12
C GLU A 308 -2.04 14.27 -32.62
N ARG A 309 -1.29 13.55 -33.47
CA ARG A 309 -0.17 12.70 -33.05
C ARG A 309 1.01 13.52 -32.51
N GLU A 310 1.54 14.46 -33.28
CA GLU A 310 2.76 15.19 -32.94
C GLU A 310 2.63 16.02 -31.65
N ASN A 311 1.54 16.78 -31.53
CA ASN A 311 1.32 17.69 -30.40
C ASN A 311 1.07 16.94 -29.07
N SER A 312 0.48 15.73 -29.16
CA SER A 312 0.29 14.83 -28.01
C SER A 312 1.58 14.12 -27.60
N HIS A 313 2.40 13.70 -28.58
CA HIS A 313 3.63 12.96 -28.36
C HIS A 313 4.72 13.81 -27.69
N ASN A 314 4.92 15.05 -28.13
CA ASN A 314 5.91 15.97 -27.55
C ASN A 314 5.65 16.21 -26.05
N GLY A 315 4.39 16.53 -25.70
CA GLY A 315 3.99 16.74 -24.31
C GLY A 315 4.11 15.51 -23.41
N LEU A 316 4.16 14.29 -23.98
CA LEU A 316 4.44 13.06 -23.22
C LEU A 316 5.95 12.84 -23.02
N ALA A 317 6.77 13.12 -24.02
CA ALA A 317 8.23 13.01 -23.92
C ALA A 317 8.79 13.95 -22.83
N ASP A 318 8.32 15.20 -22.80
CA ASP A 318 8.64 16.17 -21.74
C ASP A 318 8.15 15.69 -20.36
N ASP A 319 6.93 15.13 -20.30
CA ASP A 319 6.36 14.57 -19.06
C ASP A 319 7.24 13.43 -18.52
N ILE A 320 7.78 12.57 -19.39
CA ILE A 320 8.69 11.47 -19.06
C ILE A 320 10.03 12.01 -18.57
N GLN A 321 10.73 12.83 -19.36
CA GLN A 321 12.06 13.34 -19.02
C GLN A 321 12.05 14.16 -17.72
N SER A 322 11.00 14.96 -17.52
CA SER A 322 10.78 15.72 -16.29
C SER A 322 10.55 14.80 -15.08
N THR A 323 9.87 13.66 -15.26
CA THR A 323 9.64 12.67 -14.18
C THR A 323 10.92 11.91 -13.85
N GLU A 324 11.66 11.47 -14.87
CA GLU A 324 12.97 10.81 -14.73
C GLU A 324 13.95 11.68 -13.94
N LYS A 325 14.11 12.96 -14.34
CA LYS A 325 14.95 13.93 -13.64
C LYS A 325 14.53 14.15 -12.18
N GLN A 326 13.21 14.21 -11.90
CA GLN A 326 12.71 14.35 -10.53
C GLN A 326 13.04 13.12 -9.68
N ILE A 327 12.87 11.90 -10.21
CA ILE A 327 13.22 10.66 -9.48
C ILE A 327 14.72 10.61 -9.19
N TYR A 328 15.58 10.93 -10.16
CA TYR A 328 17.03 11.00 -9.92
C TYR A 328 17.42 12.06 -8.88
N SER A 329 16.72 13.20 -8.81
CA SER A 329 17.01 14.24 -7.81
C SER A 329 16.73 13.81 -6.35
N LEU A 330 16.01 12.70 -6.15
CA LEU A 330 15.75 12.12 -4.83
C LEU A 330 16.81 11.09 -4.39
N LEU A 331 17.76 10.71 -5.26
CA LEU A 331 18.73 9.64 -4.97
C LEU A 331 19.57 9.92 -3.70
N ASP A 332 20.02 11.17 -3.52
CA ASP A 332 20.87 11.59 -2.39
C ASP A 332 20.10 11.91 -1.09
N ARG A 333 18.78 11.69 -1.04
CA ARG A 333 17.99 11.89 0.18
C ARG A 333 18.56 11.04 1.32
N LYS A 334 18.71 11.67 2.49
CA LYS A 334 19.31 11.06 3.69
C LYS A 334 18.27 10.69 4.73
N VAL A 335 18.62 9.74 5.58
CA VAL A 335 17.86 9.44 6.81
C VAL A 335 17.91 10.65 7.74
N ARG A 336 16.90 10.87 8.60
CA ARG A 336 16.86 12.02 9.52
C ARG A 336 18.11 12.05 10.42
N PRO A 337 18.72 13.23 10.68
CA PRO A 337 19.91 13.32 11.55
C PRO A 337 19.69 12.72 12.94
N SER A 338 18.54 12.96 13.56
CA SER A 338 18.18 12.39 14.89
C SER A 338 18.08 10.87 14.90
N PHE A 339 17.71 10.24 13.78
CA PHE A 339 17.70 8.79 13.63
C PHE A 339 19.11 8.26 13.37
N ALA A 340 19.86 8.88 12.45
CA ALA A 340 21.20 8.44 12.05
C ALA A 340 22.28 8.65 13.15
N GLN A 341 22.10 9.65 14.02
CA GLN A 341 23.00 9.93 15.14
C GLN A 341 22.78 9.01 16.35
N ASN A 342 21.66 8.28 16.42
CA ASN A 342 21.45 7.28 17.48
C ASN A 342 22.36 6.05 17.20
N PRO A 343 23.29 5.69 18.11
CA PRO A 343 24.21 4.57 17.89
C PRO A 343 23.52 3.23 17.63
N LEU A 344 22.33 3.00 18.22
CA LEU A 344 21.53 1.79 18.01
C LEU A 344 20.99 1.67 16.57
N ASN A 345 20.80 2.82 15.91
CA ASN A 345 20.23 2.91 14.57
C ASN A 345 21.29 3.00 13.45
N MET A 346 22.58 3.19 13.78
CA MET A 346 23.62 3.49 12.78
C MET A 346 23.70 2.47 11.63
N THR A 347 23.57 1.18 11.93
CA THR A 347 23.56 0.12 10.90
C THR A 347 22.22 0.07 10.16
N LEU A 348 21.11 0.31 10.87
CA LEU A 348 19.76 0.32 10.31
C LEU A 348 19.55 1.51 9.34
N ALA A 349 20.18 2.65 9.60
CA ALA A 349 20.21 3.80 8.70
C ALA A 349 20.91 3.48 7.37
N LYS A 350 21.96 2.64 7.38
CA LYS A 350 22.61 2.17 6.14
C LYS A 350 21.70 1.20 5.37
N ASP A 351 21.04 0.28 6.06
CA ASP A 351 20.02 -0.56 5.41
C ASP A 351 18.92 0.31 4.77
N MET A 352 18.48 1.37 5.47
CA MET A 352 17.47 2.34 5.01
C MET A 352 17.91 3.16 3.78
N GLU A 353 19.17 3.59 3.69
CA GLU A 353 19.71 4.21 2.47
C GLU A 353 19.69 3.25 1.28
N ASN A 354 20.00 1.96 1.50
CA ASN A 354 19.91 0.94 0.46
C ASN A 354 18.45 0.61 0.08
N THR A 355 17.52 0.57 1.04
CA THR A 355 16.07 0.47 0.77
C THR A 355 15.61 1.61 -0.11
N HIS A 356 15.92 2.87 0.24
CA HIS A 356 15.57 4.04 -0.56
C HIS A 356 16.15 3.97 -1.97
N GLN A 357 17.43 3.59 -2.12
CA GLN A 357 18.04 3.38 -3.44
C GLN A 357 17.26 2.35 -4.27
N ALA A 358 16.86 1.22 -3.68
CA ALA A 358 16.05 0.21 -4.36
C ALA A 358 14.68 0.76 -4.80
N PHE A 359 14.01 1.59 -4.00
CA PHE A 359 12.75 2.25 -4.37
C PHE A 359 12.91 3.28 -5.51
N ILE A 360 14.01 4.05 -5.52
CA ILE A 360 14.33 5.00 -6.60
C ILE A 360 14.51 4.27 -7.93
N TYR A 361 15.33 3.21 -7.98
CA TYR A 361 15.54 2.46 -9.22
C TYR A 361 14.32 1.61 -9.62
N ALA A 362 13.51 1.13 -8.67
CA ALA A 362 12.22 0.50 -8.97
C ALA A 362 11.22 1.49 -9.61
N SER A 363 11.26 2.77 -9.21
CA SER A 363 10.45 3.84 -9.83
C SER A 363 10.90 4.15 -11.25
N LEU A 364 12.21 4.21 -11.49
CA LEU A 364 12.78 4.35 -12.83
C LEU A 364 12.41 3.14 -13.72
N LEU A 365 12.56 1.91 -13.21
CA LEU A 365 12.17 0.69 -13.92
C LEU A 365 10.67 0.70 -14.28
N HIS A 366 9.80 1.16 -13.37
CA HIS A 366 8.37 1.36 -13.66
C HIS A 366 8.12 2.42 -14.75
N LEU A 367 8.83 3.55 -14.75
CA LEU A 367 8.77 4.55 -15.83
C LEU A 367 9.18 3.93 -17.17
N TYR A 368 10.32 3.25 -17.20
CA TYR A 368 10.91 2.67 -18.41
C TYR A 368 10.06 1.56 -19.02
N ARG A 369 9.50 0.66 -18.19
CA ARG A 369 8.73 -0.51 -18.67
C ARG A 369 7.25 -0.22 -18.87
N ARG A 370 6.64 0.67 -18.08
CA ARG A 370 5.19 0.95 -18.14
C ARG A 370 4.83 2.19 -18.94
N VAL A 371 5.76 3.15 -19.10
CA VAL A 371 5.52 4.41 -19.84
C VAL A 371 6.33 4.48 -21.13
N GLU A 372 7.67 4.37 -21.08
CA GLU A 372 8.50 4.33 -22.30
C GLU A 372 8.37 2.99 -23.05
N GLN A 373 7.85 1.95 -22.38
CA GLN A 373 7.65 0.58 -22.88
C GLN A 373 8.91 -0.09 -23.46
N LEU A 374 10.08 0.34 -23.00
CA LEU A 374 11.39 -0.18 -23.42
C LEU A 374 11.50 -1.67 -23.09
N PRO A 375 12.13 -2.52 -23.94
CA PRO A 375 12.31 -3.94 -23.65
C PRO A 375 13.30 -4.18 -22.51
N LYS A 376 13.24 -5.34 -21.85
CA LYS A 376 14.09 -5.69 -20.68
C LYS A 376 15.59 -5.51 -20.94
N ASN A 377 16.04 -5.86 -22.14
CA ASN A 377 17.44 -5.77 -22.56
C ASN A 377 17.90 -4.35 -22.93
N HIS A 378 17.02 -3.35 -22.92
CA HIS A 378 17.40 -1.96 -23.14
C HIS A 378 18.19 -1.42 -21.92
N ILE A 379 19.19 -0.58 -22.17
CA ILE A 379 20.14 -0.12 -21.16
C ILE A 379 19.48 0.57 -19.94
N LYS A 380 18.38 1.32 -20.15
CA LYS A 380 17.59 1.94 -19.07
C LYS A 380 17.01 0.90 -18.10
N PRO A 381 16.09 -0.02 -18.50
CA PRO A 381 15.64 -1.13 -17.65
C PRO A 381 16.78 -1.97 -17.06
N ALA A 382 17.75 -2.42 -17.87
CA ALA A 382 18.82 -3.30 -17.40
C ALA A 382 19.68 -2.65 -16.30
N HIS A 383 20.01 -1.37 -16.44
CA HIS A 383 20.73 -0.61 -15.40
C HIS A 383 19.89 -0.44 -14.13
N ALA A 384 18.59 -0.13 -14.25
CA ALA A 384 17.72 0.00 -13.09
C ALA A 384 17.60 -1.32 -12.32
N THR A 385 17.39 -2.44 -13.02
CA THR A 385 17.36 -3.79 -12.43
C THR A 385 18.68 -4.13 -11.72
N TYR A 386 19.83 -3.89 -12.36
CA TYR A 386 21.16 -4.09 -11.74
C TYR A 386 21.33 -3.25 -10.46
N GLN A 387 20.91 -1.98 -10.47
CA GLN A 387 21.00 -1.10 -9.30
C GLN A 387 20.06 -1.52 -8.16
N ILE A 388 18.87 -2.05 -8.47
CA ILE A 388 17.98 -2.64 -7.45
C ILE A 388 18.67 -3.85 -6.80
N VAL A 389 19.16 -4.82 -7.59
CA VAL A 389 19.85 -6.01 -7.07
C VAL A 389 21.07 -5.61 -6.22
N GLY A 390 21.91 -4.70 -6.72
CA GLY A 390 23.09 -4.21 -6.02
C GLY A 390 22.78 -3.37 -4.76
N ALA A 391 21.60 -2.76 -4.65
CA ALA A 391 21.11 -2.13 -3.43
C ALA A 391 20.59 -3.17 -2.42
N LEU A 392 19.78 -4.13 -2.89
CA LEU A 392 19.26 -5.23 -2.08
C LEU A 392 20.40 -6.06 -1.46
N GLN A 393 21.43 -6.41 -2.23
CA GLN A 393 22.60 -7.14 -1.74
C GLN A 393 23.36 -6.41 -0.60
N ARG A 394 23.24 -5.09 -0.50
CA ARG A 394 23.82 -4.28 0.60
C ARG A 394 22.92 -4.21 1.85
N ILE A 395 21.62 -4.54 1.74
CA ILE A 395 20.73 -4.73 2.90
C ILE A 395 21.04 -6.08 3.53
N ARG A 396 21.41 -6.07 4.82
CA ARG A 396 21.82 -7.29 5.54
C ARG A 396 20.68 -8.31 5.62
N PRO A 397 20.94 -9.64 5.56
CA PRO A 397 19.87 -10.66 5.58
C PRO A 397 19.02 -10.65 6.86
N ASP A 398 19.60 -10.27 8.00
CA ASP A 398 18.94 -10.18 9.31
C ASP A 398 18.13 -8.89 9.51
N SER A 399 18.26 -7.91 8.61
CA SER A 399 17.68 -6.58 8.81
C SER A 399 16.16 -6.57 8.61
N VAL A 400 15.45 -5.92 9.53
CA VAL A 400 14.00 -5.67 9.41
C VAL A 400 13.64 -4.80 8.19
N ALA A 401 14.63 -4.09 7.62
CA ALA A 401 14.50 -3.36 6.36
C ALA A 401 14.13 -4.26 5.16
N ASN A 402 14.37 -5.57 5.25
CA ASN A 402 13.97 -6.53 4.21
C ASN A 402 12.46 -6.57 4.00
N ILE A 403 11.64 -6.28 5.02
CA ILE A 403 10.18 -6.36 4.90
C ILE A 403 9.68 -5.30 3.90
N LEU A 404 10.26 -4.09 3.92
CA LEU A 404 9.84 -2.95 3.10
C LEU A 404 10.18 -3.08 1.61
N VAL A 405 11.10 -3.97 1.22
CA VAL A 405 11.57 -4.06 -0.17
C VAL A 405 10.75 -5.01 -1.05
N LEU A 406 9.52 -5.38 -0.65
CA LEU A 406 8.70 -6.33 -1.40
C LEU A 406 8.46 -5.88 -2.84
N TRP A 407 8.07 -4.62 -3.05
CA TRP A 407 7.91 -4.06 -4.40
C TRP A 407 9.21 -4.04 -5.21
N PRO A 408 10.34 -3.44 -4.73
CA PRO A 408 11.62 -3.52 -5.44
C PRO A 408 12.07 -4.94 -5.80
N VAL A 409 11.97 -5.90 -4.88
CA VAL A 409 12.35 -7.31 -5.11
C VAL A 409 11.47 -7.93 -6.19
N PHE A 410 10.14 -7.73 -6.11
CA PHE A 410 9.19 -8.24 -7.10
C PHE A 410 9.42 -7.67 -8.50
N THR A 411 9.51 -6.33 -8.63
CA THR A 411 9.64 -5.71 -9.96
C THR A 411 11.00 -5.98 -10.61
N ALA A 412 12.09 -6.10 -9.83
CA ALA A 412 13.37 -6.54 -10.37
C ALA A 412 13.33 -8.04 -10.78
N GLY A 413 12.60 -8.86 -10.03
CA GLY A 413 12.44 -10.29 -10.32
C GLY A 413 11.71 -10.54 -11.64
N CYS A 414 10.62 -9.83 -11.90
CA CYS A 414 9.93 -9.92 -13.18
C CYS A 414 10.75 -9.36 -14.37
N GLU A 415 11.49 -8.28 -14.17
CA GLU A 415 12.21 -7.60 -15.26
C GLU A 415 13.67 -8.07 -15.45
N THR A 416 14.11 -9.10 -14.71
CA THR A 416 15.40 -9.78 -14.94
C THR A 416 15.23 -11.17 -15.55
N ASP A 417 16.09 -11.48 -16.51
CA ASP A 417 16.19 -12.80 -17.14
C ASP A 417 17.51 -13.52 -16.79
N ASP A 418 18.33 -12.92 -15.91
CA ASP A 418 19.56 -13.50 -15.35
C ASP A 418 19.21 -14.51 -14.24
N PRO A 419 19.55 -15.81 -14.39
CA PRO A 419 19.25 -16.83 -13.37
C PRO A 419 19.90 -16.58 -12.01
N SER A 420 21.03 -15.88 -11.95
CA SER A 420 21.70 -15.54 -10.69
C SER A 420 20.94 -14.46 -9.93
N GLN A 421 20.43 -13.44 -10.65
CA GLN A 421 19.59 -12.38 -10.07
C GLN A 421 18.24 -12.94 -9.63
N ARG A 422 17.61 -13.79 -10.45
CA ARG A 422 16.34 -14.47 -10.07
C ARG A 422 16.52 -15.27 -8.77
N ARG A 423 17.63 -16.00 -8.60
CA ARG A 423 17.94 -16.72 -7.35
C ARG A 423 18.06 -15.76 -6.15
N ILE A 424 18.88 -14.71 -6.24
CA ILE A 424 19.08 -13.72 -5.15
C ILE A 424 17.76 -13.09 -4.71
N LEU A 425 16.88 -12.78 -5.66
CA LEU A 425 15.58 -12.17 -5.41
C LEU A 425 14.58 -13.17 -4.80
N GLN A 426 14.60 -14.43 -5.26
CA GLN A 426 13.80 -15.53 -4.71
C GLN A 426 14.19 -15.87 -3.27
N GLU A 427 15.49 -16.01 -2.98
CA GLU A 427 16.05 -16.25 -1.64
C GLU A 427 15.69 -15.10 -0.68
N ARG A 428 15.68 -13.85 -1.17
CA ARG A 428 15.24 -12.70 -0.37
C ARG A 428 13.74 -12.74 -0.08
N MET A 429 12.88 -13.06 -1.05
CA MET A 429 11.45 -13.26 -0.78
C MET A 429 11.16 -14.41 0.19
N GLN A 430 11.91 -15.51 0.11
CA GLN A 430 11.79 -16.61 1.06
C GLN A 430 12.18 -16.18 2.48
N SER A 431 13.26 -15.38 2.61
CA SER A 431 13.67 -14.76 3.87
C SER A 431 12.61 -13.78 4.41
N MET A 432 11.98 -12.99 3.52
CA MET A 432 10.88 -12.08 3.88
C MET A 432 9.63 -12.83 4.36
N ALA A 433 9.31 -13.98 3.77
CA ALA A 433 8.15 -14.79 4.18
C ALA A 433 8.30 -15.38 5.60
N ALA A 434 9.54 -15.51 6.12
CA ALA A 434 9.79 -15.91 7.51
C ALA A 434 9.28 -14.89 8.55
N PHE A 435 9.04 -13.63 8.15
CA PHE A 435 8.37 -12.62 8.99
C PHE A 435 6.83 -12.75 8.99
N GLY A 436 6.26 -13.86 8.50
CA GLY A 436 4.82 -14.15 8.60
C GLY A 436 3.91 -13.33 7.67
N MET A 437 4.46 -12.45 6.84
CA MET A 437 3.68 -11.57 5.95
C MET A 437 3.12 -12.34 4.75
N GLY A 438 1.79 -12.59 4.75
CA GLY A 438 1.12 -13.43 3.76
C GLY A 438 1.18 -12.90 2.33
N ASN A 439 1.18 -11.58 2.14
CA ASN A 439 1.33 -10.94 0.84
C ASN A 439 2.68 -11.24 0.15
N VAL A 440 3.76 -11.47 0.92
CA VAL A 440 5.05 -11.92 0.38
C VAL A 440 4.92 -13.27 -0.31
N ASN A 441 4.15 -14.21 0.28
CA ASN A 441 3.93 -15.52 -0.34
C ASN A 441 3.08 -15.42 -1.62
N SER A 442 2.06 -14.56 -1.64
CA SER A 442 1.25 -14.31 -2.85
C SER A 442 2.09 -13.68 -3.97
N ALA A 443 2.95 -12.71 -3.63
CA ALA A 443 3.88 -12.08 -4.56
C ALA A 443 4.92 -13.08 -5.10
N LEU A 444 5.48 -13.94 -4.25
CA LEU A 444 6.43 -14.99 -4.66
C LEU A 444 5.77 -15.99 -5.63
N GLN A 445 4.54 -16.45 -5.34
CA GLN A 445 3.78 -17.33 -6.24
C GLN A 445 3.47 -16.66 -7.58
N ALA A 446 3.09 -15.38 -7.58
CA ALA A 446 2.85 -14.60 -8.78
C ALA A 446 4.11 -14.43 -9.63
N MET A 447 5.27 -14.18 -8.99
CA MET A 447 6.57 -14.05 -9.65
C MET A 447 7.04 -15.38 -10.27
N THR A 448 6.90 -16.50 -9.55
CA THR A 448 7.21 -17.84 -10.08
C THR A 448 6.37 -18.17 -11.31
N LYS A 449 5.03 -18.02 -11.23
CA LYS A 449 4.13 -18.24 -12.38
C LYS A 449 4.49 -17.39 -13.60
N TYR A 450 4.91 -16.15 -13.39
CA TYR A 450 5.35 -15.26 -14.46
C TYR A 450 6.68 -15.71 -15.10
N TRP A 451 7.61 -16.27 -14.32
CA TRP A 451 8.82 -16.91 -14.84
C TRP A 451 8.53 -18.21 -15.60
N ASP A 452 7.61 -19.04 -15.09
CA ASP A 452 7.19 -20.30 -15.73
C ASP A 452 6.51 -20.05 -17.08
N ALA A 453 5.76 -18.95 -17.19
CA ALA A 453 5.18 -18.45 -18.45
C ALA A 453 6.21 -17.78 -19.39
N GLY A 454 7.52 -17.87 -19.09
CA GLY A 454 8.61 -17.32 -19.90
C GLY A 454 8.82 -15.80 -19.79
N GLY A 455 7.96 -15.07 -19.07
CA GLY A 455 8.12 -13.65 -18.78
C GLY A 455 8.27 -12.72 -20.00
N SER A 456 7.58 -13.04 -21.10
CA SER A 456 7.68 -12.32 -22.39
C SER A 456 6.85 -11.03 -22.45
N GLU A 457 5.63 -11.04 -21.91
CA GLU A 457 4.81 -9.84 -21.72
C GLU A 457 5.20 -9.08 -20.45
N ARG A 458 4.69 -7.85 -20.27
CA ARG A 458 4.93 -7.06 -19.05
C ARG A 458 4.11 -7.63 -17.88
N TRP A 459 4.72 -7.76 -16.70
CA TRP A 459 4.15 -8.53 -15.59
C TRP A 459 2.78 -8.02 -15.11
N ASP A 460 2.52 -6.71 -15.19
CA ASP A 460 1.24 -6.11 -14.80
C ASP A 460 0.10 -6.50 -15.74
N VAL A 461 0.40 -6.75 -17.02
CA VAL A 461 -0.54 -7.27 -18.01
C VAL A 461 -0.74 -8.77 -17.80
N PHE A 462 0.33 -9.54 -17.57
CA PHE A 462 0.25 -10.96 -17.27
C PHE A 462 -0.65 -11.23 -16.05
N LEU A 463 -0.45 -10.53 -14.94
CA LEU A 463 -1.22 -10.78 -13.72
C LEU A 463 -2.70 -10.41 -13.86
N ASP A 464 -3.02 -9.28 -14.49
CA ASP A 464 -4.40 -8.87 -14.74
C ASP A 464 -5.12 -9.87 -15.67
N ARG A 465 -4.43 -10.33 -16.72
CA ARG A 465 -4.89 -11.35 -17.68
C ARG A 465 -5.16 -12.73 -17.04
N HIS A 466 -4.50 -13.05 -15.93
CA HIS A 466 -4.72 -14.29 -15.16
C HIS A 466 -5.51 -14.07 -13.85
N GLY A 467 -6.10 -12.89 -13.65
CA GLY A 467 -6.89 -12.57 -12.46
C GLY A 467 -6.12 -12.57 -11.14
N HIS A 468 -4.78 -12.43 -11.18
CA HIS A 468 -3.93 -12.48 -9.99
C HIS A 468 -3.73 -11.09 -9.39
N ASP A 469 -4.37 -10.82 -8.26
CA ASP A 469 -4.09 -9.62 -7.46
C ASP A 469 -2.90 -9.83 -6.52
N ILE A 470 -2.14 -8.76 -6.27
CA ILE A 470 -0.96 -8.73 -5.40
C ILE A 470 -0.90 -7.41 -4.61
N VAL A 471 -0.27 -7.46 -3.44
CA VAL A 471 -0.01 -6.27 -2.60
C VAL A 471 1.46 -6.23 -2.26
N LEU A 472 2.19 -5.31 -2.88
CA LEU A 472 3.64 -5.20 -2.74
C LEU A 472 4.08 -4.21 -1.63
N PHE A 473 3.27 -4.11 -0.57
CA PHE A 473 3.56 -3.40 0.69
C PHE A 473 4.50 -4.22 1.57
#